data_AF-A0A118JXM2-F1
#
_entry.id   AF-A0A118JXM2-F1
#
_cell.length_a   1.000
_cell.length_b   1.000
_cell.length_c   1.000
_cell.angle_alpha   90.00
_cell.angle_beta   90.00
_cell.angle_gamma   90.00
#
_symmetry.space_group_name_H-M   'P 1'
#
loop_
_entity.id
_entity.type
_entity.pdbx_description
1 polymer ?
#
loop_
_entity_poly.entity_id
_entity_poly.type
_entity_poly.pdbx_seq_one_letter_code
_entity_poly.pdbx_strand_id
1 'polypeptide(L)'
;MSKENAIRRNVIEKKNSSSSSSSPARGNKEKLSTQSLLSKHLKKVYPVGIQKTSSLLSLSSLSLTLSHNSSGSFTDSSSTLEQTISSALHLIAPTPARREPPVAKTSAVHAPVPQPSLDPTNCEEGLRRCNWITKSSDKVYVQFHDECWGVPVYDDNQLFELLSLCGMLMDYNWTEILKRKDLFREAFAGFEPNIVAKMGENDIMEIASNKDIMLAESRVRSIVENAKCILKIAKAHGSFSGYMWGSVNYKPTINRCRHPRNVPLRTPKAEAISKDLLKHGFRLVGPVIVYSFMQAAGMSIDHLVDCFRFSECVNLAERPWRHV
;
A
#
# COMPACT_ATOMS: atom_id res chain seq x y z
N MET A 1 -67.86 8.61 -26.29
CA MET A 1 -67.56 7.19 -26.03
C MET A 1 -66.83 7.11 -24.70
N SER A 2 -67.38 6.30 -23.79
CA SER A 2 -66.96 5.76 -22.46
C SER A 2 -65.76 6.37 -21.73
N LYS A 3 -65.90 6.87 -20.48
CA LYS A 3 -65.95 6.16 -19.17
C LYS A 3 -64.68 5.30 -18.96
N GLU A 4 -63.87 5.43 -17.89
CA GLU A 4 -64.24 5.21 -16.49
C GLU A 4 -63.10 5.55 -15.48
N ASN A 5 -63.49 6.17 -14.34
CA ASN A 5 -63.02 6.08 -12.93
C ASN A 5 -61.52 5.99 -12.58
N ALA A 6 -60.89 6.91 -11.82
CA ALA A 6 -61.16 7.47 -10.47
C ALA A 6 -60.71 6.59 -9.28
N ILE A 7 -60.31 7.26 -8.17
CA ILE A 7 -60.10 6.78 -6.77
C ILE A 7 -58.61 6.48 -6.43
N ARG A 8 -57.90 7.10 -5.47
CA ARG A 8 -58.25 7.86 -4.25
C ARG A 8 -57.06 8.73 -3.76
N ARG A 9 -57.34 9.95 -3.29
CA ARG A 9 -56.48 10.76 -2.41
C ARG A 9 -57.09 10.81 -0.99
N ASN A 10 -56.21 10.83 0.01
CA ASN A 10 -56.27 11.49 1.34
C ASN A 10 -57.38 11.18 2.37
N VAL A 11 -56.97 10.85 3.60
CA VAL A 11 -57.55 11.26 4.93
C VAL A 11 -56.42 11.12 5.98
N ILE A 12 -55.70 12.19 6.38
CA ILE A 12 -55.92 13.17 7.48
C ILE A 12 -55.21 12.83 8.82
N GLU A 13 -54.37 13.78 9.25
CA GLU A 13 -53.78 13.98 10.59
C GLU A 13 -54.82 14.40 11.66
N LYS A 14 -54.60 14.05 12.95
CA LYS A 14 -54.34 14.99 14.07
C LYS A 14 -54.61 14.42 15.48
N LYS A 15 -53.66 14.70 16.41
CA LYS A 15 -53.76 15.11 17.84
C LYS A 15 -54.42 14.13 18.85
N ASN A 16 -54.07 14.01 20.14
CA ASN A 16 -53.42 14.92 21.11
C ASN A 16 -53.06 14.16 22.44
N SER A 17 -51.93 14.54 23.06
CA SER A 17 -51.60 14.77 24.51
C SER A 17 -52.10 13.92 25.72
N SER A 18 -51.16 13.78 26.69
CA SER A 18 -51.26 13.59 28.18
C SER A 18 -51.63 12.20 28.73
N SER A 19 -51.13 11.64 29.85
CA SER A 19 -50.19 12.03 30.94
C SER A 19 -49.86 10.79 31.82
N SER A 20 -48.80 10.91 32.64
CA SER A 20 -48.60 10.36 34.00
C SER A 20 -48.44 8.85 34.26
N SER A 21 -47.22 8.50 34.70
CA SER A 21 -46.82 7.70 35.89
C SER A 21 -47.51 6.36 36.22
N SER A 22 -46.71 5.29 36.29
CA SER A 22 -46.49 4.49 37.51
C SER A 22 -45.65 3.22 37.22
N SER A 23 -44.58 3.03 37.99
CA SER A 23 -44.01 1.70 38.29
C SER A 23 -44.69 1.17 39.55
N PRO A 24 -44.76 -0.16 39.78
CA PRO A 24 -43.64 -0.84 40.44
C PRO A 24 -43.44 -2.34 40.10
N ALA A 25 -42.37 -2.88 40.68
CA ALA A 25 -42.16 -4.28 41.10
C ALA A 25 -41.40 -5.26 40.17
N ARG A 26 -40.11 -5.41 40.52
CA ARG A 26 -39.42 -6.63 40.99
C ARG A 26 -39.65 -7.95 40.23
N GLY A 27 -38.58 -8.43 39.60
CA GLY A 27 -38.38 -9.84 39.23
C GLY A 27 -36.91 -10.16 39.04
N ASN A 28 -36.32 -10.92 39.97
CA ASN A 28 -34.99 -11.52 39.89
C ASN A 28 -34.84 -12.39 38.63
N LYS A 29 -33.65 -12.39 38.01
CA LYS A 29 -32.96 -13.62 37.54
C LYS A 29 -31.53 -13.33 37.03
N GLU A 30 -30.58 -13.98 37.69
CA GLU A 30 -29.37 -14.63 37.16
C GLU A 30 -28.40 -13.81 36.27
N LYS A 31 -27.32 -13.30 36.89
CA LYS A 31 -26.05 -13.07 36.21
C LYS A 31 -25.22 -14.35 36.25
N LEU A 32 -25.27 -15.14 35.18
CA LEU A 32 -24.34 -16.24 34.95
C LEU A 32 -23.13 -15.74 34.15
N SER A 33 -21.95 -16.10 34.64
CA SER A 33 -20.62 -15.81 34.12
C SER A 33 -20.45 -16.16 32.63
N THR A 34 -20.15 -15.16 31.79
CA THR A 34 -19.69 -15.34 30.40
C THR A 34 -18.28 -14.80 30.14
N GLN A 35 -17.51 -14.52 31.19
CA GLN A 35 -16.11 -14.06 31.06
C GLN A 35 -15.08 -15.15 30.75
N SER A 36 -15.47 -16.39 30.41
CA SER A 36 -14.52 -17.50 30.23
C SER A 36 -14.50 -18.19 28.86
N LEU A 37 -15.35 -17.83 27.90
CA LEU A 37 -15.49 -18.62 26.65
C LEU A 37 -14.97 -17.97 25.36
N LEU A 38 -14.49 -16.72 25.39
CA LEU A 38 -13.90 -16.06 24.21
C LEU A 38 -12.36 -15.98 24.21
N SER A 39 -11.70 -16.60 25.19
CA SER A 39 -10.22 -16.57 25.28
C SER A 39 -9.52 -17.81 24.71
N LYS A 40 -10.25 -18.84 24.23
CA LYS A 40 -9.65 -20.12 23.83
C LYS A 40 -9.67 -20.42 22.32
N HIS A 41 -10.23 -19.53 21.49
CA HIS A 41 -10.39 -19.80 20.05
C HIS A 41 -9.56 -18.90 19.10
N LEU A 42 -8.50 -18.25 19.61
CA LEU A 42 -7.57 -17.44 18.80
C LEU A 42 -6.17 -18.07 18.63
N LYS A 43 -6.00 -19.36 18.94
CA LYS A 43 -4.72 -20.08 18.76
C LYS A 43 -4.66 -20.98 17.53
N LYS A 44 -5.47 -20.74 16.50
CA LYS A 44 -5.51 -21.63 15.33
C LYS A 44 -5.61 -20.91 13.99
N VAL A 45 -4.77 -19.89 13.77
CA VAL A 45 -4.28 -19.48 12.45
C VAL A 45 -2.87 -18.93 12.69
N TYR A 46 -1.88 -19.39 11.94
CA TYR A 46 -0.41 -19.18 12.05
C TYR A 46 0.37 -20.10 13.00
N PRO A 47 0.97 -21.20 12.48
CA PRO A 47 2.16 -21.79 13.07
C PRO A 47 3.41 -21.17 12.43
N VAL A 48 4.03 -20.19 13.10
CA VAL A 48 5.47 -19.96 12.95
C VAL A 48 6.06 -20.05 14.36
N GLY A 49 6.50 -21.25 14.72
CA GLY A 49 7.25 -21.50 15.94
C GLY A 49 8.66 -20.93 15.80
N ILE A 50 9.01 -19.97 16.64
CA ILE A 50 10.38 -19.51 16.82
C ILE A 50 11.06 -20.52 17.74
N GLN A 51 11.93 -21.36 17.18
CA GLN A 51 12.91 -22.15 17.94
C GLN A 51 14.29 -21.53 17.70
N LYS A 52 14.91 -21.04 18.77
CA LYS A 52 16.32 -20.65 18.83
C LYS A 52 17.15 -21.92 18.88
N THR A 53 17.91 -22.23 17.83
CA THR A 53 19.16 -22.98 17.97
C THR A 53 20.16 -22.56 16.89
N SER A 54 21.41 -22.56 17.30
CA SER A 54 22.65 -22.23 16.61
C SER A 54 22.91 -22.97 15.29
N SER A 55 23.79 -22.36 14.49
CA SER A 55 24.56 -22.87 13.35
C SER A 55 23.97 -22.75 11.94
N LEU A 56 24.82 -22.20 11.08
CA LEU A 56 24.68 -21.90 9.66
C LEU A 56 24.52 -23.19 8.85
N LEU A 57 23.63 -23.18 7.85
CA LEU A 57 23.89 -23.68 6.49
C LEU A 57 22.74 -23.32 5.54
N SER A 58 23.17 -22.94 4.34
CA SER A 58 22.46 -22.48 3.13
C SER A 58 21.25 -23.32 2.69
N LEU A 59 20.22 -22.67 2.15
CA LEU A 59 19.47 -23.16 0.98
C LEU A 59 19.02 -22.00 0.07
N SER A 60 19.73 -21.87 -1.05
CA SER A 60 19.37 -21.14 -2.26
C SER A 60 18.55 -22.04 -3.21
N SER A 61 17.52 -21.49 -3.86
CA SER A 61 16.98 -21.89 -5.18
C SER A 61 16.00 -20.78 -5.59
N LEU A 62 16.13 -20.08 -6.71
CA LEU A 62 16.19 -20.56 -8.09
C LEU A 62 17.04 -19.60 -8.94
N SER A 63 17.94 -20.14 -9.77
CA SER A 63 18.40 -19.45 -10.97
C SER A 63 18.62 -20.44 -12.10
N LEU A 64 18.14 -20.04 -13.28
CA LEU A 64 18.44 -20.60 -14.60
C LEU A 64 19.96 -20.59 -14.86
N THR A 65 20.48 -21.60 -15.54
CA THR A 65 21.27 -21.42 -16.78
C THR A 65 21.58 -22.74 -17.50
N LEU A 66 21.64 -22.60 -18.82
CA LEU A 66 22.00 -23.57 -19.84
C LEU A 66 23.53 -23.66 -20.01
N SER A 67 24.01 -24.89 -20.20
CA SER A 67 25.01 -25.32 -21.19
C SER A 67 26.53 -25.40 -20.94
N HIS A 68 27.02 -26.58 -21.37
CA HIS A 68 28.31 -27.02 -21.93
C HIS A 68 29.49 -27.54 -21.08
N ASN A 69 29.72 -28.84 -21.34
CA ASN A 69 30.95 -29.60 -21.59
C ASN A 69 31.92 -29.98 -20.45
N SER A 70 31.85 -31.29 -20.15
CA SER A 70 32.93 -32.28 -20.25
C SER A 70 34.06 -32.31 -19.21
N SER A 71 33.91 -33.32 -18.34
CA SER A 71 34.92 -34.32 -17.93
C SER A 71 36.28 -33.83 -17.42
N GLY A 72 36.44 -33.91 -16.09
CA GLY A 72 37.72 -33.81 -15.41
C GLY A 72 38.46 -35.15 -15.25
N SER A 73 39.62 -35.06 -14.60
CA SER A 73 40.30 -36.11 -13.83
C SER A 73 41.29 -35.40 -12.88
N PHE A 74 41.09 -35.45 -11.55
CA PHE A 74 41.81 -36.27 -10.53
C PHE A 74 43.35 -36.12 -10.61
N THR A 75 44.14 -35.79 -9.56
CA THR A 75 44.14 -36.13 -8.12
C THR A 75 44.99 -35.16 -7.28
N ASP A 76 44.74 -35.14 -5.96
CA ASP A 76 45.60 -34.90 -4.77
C ASP A 76 46.90 -34.09 -4.86
N SER A 77 47.08 -33.13 -3.94
CA SER A 77 47.95 -33.29 -2.75
C SER A 77 48.20 -31.98 -1.98
N SER A 78 48.43 -32.16 -0.68
CA SER A 78 48.66 -31.20 0.41
C SER A 78 49.89 -30.29 0.20
N SER A 79 49.80 -29.01 0.57
CA SER A 79 50.87 -28.28 1.29
C SER A 79 50.54 -26.79 1.58
N THR A 80 50.59 -26.44 2.87
CA THR A 80 51.14 -25.20 3.47
C THR A 80 50.63 -23.86 2.91
N LEU A 81 49.68 -23.19 3.56
CA LEU A 81 49.90 -22.28 4.71
C LEU A 81 51.31 -21.65 4.79
N GLU A 82 51.86 -21.18 3.67
CA GLU A 82 53.08 -20.35 3.70
C GLU A 82 53.22 -19.40 2.49
N GLN A 83 52.11 -19.06 1.81
CA GLN A 83 52.11 -18.10 0.69
C GLN A 83 51.22 -16.87 0.89
N THR A 84 50.63 -16.70 2.08
CA THR A 84 49.72 -15.58 2.37
C THR A 84 50.41 -14.40 3.09
N ILE A 85 51.72 -14.46 3.35
CA ILE A 85 52.44 -13.42 4.13
C ILE A 85 53.36 -12.52 3.26
N SER A 86 53.56 -12.80 1.96
CA SER A 86 54.52 -12.04 1.13
C SER A 86 53.96 -10.98 0.16
N SER A 87 52.68 -10.59 0.25
CA SER A 87 52.09 -9.62 -0.70
C SER A 87 51.44 -8.38 -0.07
N ALA A 88 51.70 -8.08 1.21
CA ALA A 88 51.02 -7.00 1.93
C ALA A 88 51.93 -5.88 2.49
N LEU A 89 53.20 -5.80 2.09
CA LEU A 89 54.10 -4.74 2.55
C LEU A 89 54.99 -4.19 1.43
N HIS A 90 54.40 -3.56 0.43
CA HIS A 90 55.15 -2.56 -0.34
C HIS A 90 54.23 -1.45 -0.87
N LEU A 91 54.49 -0.24 -0.34
CA LEU A 91 54.43 1.05 -1.00
C LEU A 91 53.17 1.91 -0.82
N ILE A 92 53.11 2.46 0.40
CA ILE A 92 52.58 3.78 0.72
C ILE A 92 53.46 4.87 0.05
N ALA A 93 52.83 5.66 -0.83
CA ALA A 93 53.11 7.06 -1.26
C ALA A 93 54.46 7.42 -1.97
N PRO A 94 54.61 8.60 -2.61
CA PRO A 94 53.63 9.54 -3.21
C PRO A 94 53.92 9.88 -4.71
N THR A 95 52.94 10.46 -5.39
CA THR A 95 52.96 10.97 -6.78
C THR A 95 53.75 12.28 -6.94
N PRO A 96 54.51 12.48 -8.05
CA PRO A 96 54.94 13.80 -8.48
C PRO A 96 54.11 14.31 -9.68
N ALA A 97 53.81 15.59 -9.63
CA ALA A 97 53.20 16.37 -10.69
C ALA A 97 54.19 16.66 -11.84
N ARG A 98 53.59 17.02 -13.01
CA ARG A 98 53.96 18.12 -13.93
C ARG A 98 54.26 17.68 -15.39
N ARG A 99 53.51 18.27 -16.33
CA ARG A 99 53.95 19.13 -17.47
C ARG A 99 53.11 18.88 -18.74
N GLU A 100 52.42 19.93 -19.18
CA GLU A 100 51.84 20.05 -20.53
C GLU A 100 52.92 20.36 -21.59
N PRO A 101 52.69 19.98 -22.86
CA PRO A 101 53.40 20.52 -24.03
C PRO A 101 52.48 21.30 -25.00
N PRO A 102 53.04 22.04 -25.99
CA PRO A 102 52.49 23.32 -26.46
C PRO A 102 51.64 23.26 -27.73
N VAL A 103 50.94 24.38 -27.93
CA VAL A 103 50.11 24.79 -29.08
C VAL A 103 50.94 24.90 -30.38
N ALA A 104 50.44 24.29 -31.46
CA ALA A 104 50.82 24.59 -32.84
C ALA A 104 49.58 24.96 -33.67
N LYS A 105 49.69 26.04 -34.45
CA LYS A 105 48.69 26.56 -35.39
C LYS A 105 48.87 25.89 -36.76
N THR A 106 47.80 25.40 -37.36
CA THR A 106 47.72 25.20 -38.82
C THR A 106 46.28 25.39 -39.31
N SER A 107 46.17 26.12 -40.42
CA SER A 107 44.95 26.52 -41.10
C SER A 107 44.39 25.43 -42.03
N ALA A 108 43.06 25.35 -42.05
CA ALA A 108 42.14 25.05 -43.16
C ALA A 108 42.44 23.89 -44.13
N VAL A 109 41.55 22.87 -44.14
CA VAL A 109 40.84 22.36 -45.35
C VAL A 109 39.49 21.75 -44.90
N HIS A 110 38.40 22.14 -45.56
CA HIS A 110 37.07 21.55 -45.42
C HIS A 110 37.04 20.09 -45.91
N ALA A 111 36.60 19.17 -45.05
CA ALA A 111 36.15 17.83 -45.43
C ALA A 111 34.83 17.54 -44.67
N PRO A 112 33.80 16.98 -45.31
CA PRO A 112 32.52 16.73 -44.66
C PRO A 112 32.66 15.61 -43.63
N VAL A 113 32.27 15.93 -42.40
CA VAL A 113 32.13 15.01 -41.27
C VAL A 113 31.09 13.94 -41.65
N PRO A 114 31.37 12.62 -41.48
CA PRO A 114 30.32 11.61 -41.56
C PRO A 114 29.34 11.87 -40.40
N GLN A 115 28.12 12.27 -40.73
CA GLN A 115 27.06 12.35 -39.75
C GLN A 115 26.84 10.96 -39.15
N PRO A 116 26.69 10.80 -37.83
CA PRO A 116 26.17 9.57 -37.29
C PRO A 116 24.74 9.45 -37.83
N SER A 117 24.54 8.44 -38.68
CA SER A 117 23.23 8.03 -39.15
C SER A 117 22.33 7.81 -37.93
N LEU A 118 21.36 8.71 -37.76
CA LEU A 118 20.21 8.49 -36.90
C LEU A 118 19.47 7.29 -37.47
N ASP A 119 19.71 6.13 -36.87
CA ASP A 119 18.85 4.97 -37.03
C ASP A 119 17.46 5.36 -36.47
N PRO A 120 16.39 5.45 -37.28
CA PRO A 120 15.08 5.91 -36.81
C PRO A 120 14.30 4.81 -36.09
N THR A 121 14.96 3.78 -35.54
CA THR A 121 14.29 2.59 -35.02
C THR A 121 14.42 2.39 -33.51
N ASN A 122 14.82 3.41 -32.74
CA ASN A 122 14.75 3.32 -31.27
C ASN A 122 14.44 4.68 -30.62
N CYS A 123 13.18 5.09 -30.69
CA CYS A 123 12.64 6.24 -29.97
C CYS A 123 11.44 5.81 -29.11
N GLU A 124 11.68 4.88 -28.19
CA GLU A 124 10.98 4.86 -26.91
C GLU A 124 12.03 4.69 -25.81
N GLU A 125 12.62 5.80 -25.34
CA GLU A 125 13.22 5.81 -24.01
C GLU A 125 12.08 5.68 -23.00
N GLY A 126 11.62 4.43 -22.83
CA GLY A 126 10.47 4.10 -22.00
C GLY A 126 10.69 4.58 -20.57
N LEU A 127 9.69 5.28 -20.03
CA LEU A 127 9.66 5.71 -18.63
C LEU A 127 10.01 4.54 -17.71
N ARG A 128 11.10 4.67 -16.94
CA ARG A 128 11.48 3.68 -15.95
C ARG A 128 10.48 3.69 -14.80
N ARG A 129 9.81 2.57 -14.57
CA ARG A 129 8.88 2.35 -13.46
C ARG A 129 9.52 1.49 -12.38
N CYS A 130 8.92 1.47 -11.19
CA CYS A 130 9.31 0.54 -10.15
C CYS A 130 9.18 -0.92 -10.62
N ASN A 131 10.03 -1.82 -10.13
CA ASN A 131 10.10 -3.20 -10.65
C ASN A 131 8.82 -4.04 -10.48
N TRP A 132 7.89 -3.63 -9.62
CA TRP A 132 6.58 -4.29 -9.51
C TRP A 132 5.63 -3.92 -10.65
N ILE A 133 6.00 -2.97 -11.51
CA ILE A 133 5.35 -2.74 -12.80
C ILE A 133 6.22 -3.37 -13.89
N THR A 134 5.72 -4.48 -14.43
CA THR A 134 6.35 -5.24 -15.50
C THR A 134 5.74 -4.90 -16.85
N LYS A 135 6.41 -5.28 -17.95
CA LYS A 135 5.87 -5.12 -19.31
C LYS A 135 4.53 -5.84 -19.55
N SER A 136 4.24 -6.87 -18.76
CA SER A 136 3.01 -7.65 -18.82
C SER A 136 1.96 -7.21 -17.79
N SER A 137 2.21 -6.11 -17.06
CA SER A 137 1.25 -5.60 -16.07
C SER A 137 0.01 -5.04 -16.75
N ASP A 138 -1.16 -5.29 -16.16
CA ASP A 138 -2.42 -4.72 -16.63
C ASP A 138 -2.38 -3.18 -16.62
N LYS A 139 -3.00 -2.57 -17.63
CA LYS A 139 -3.04 -1.12 -17.80
C LYS A 139 -3.56 -0.38 -16.57
N VAL A 140 -4.56 -0.92 -15.88
CA VAL A 140 -5.11 -0.31 -14.66
C VAL A 140 -4.10 -0.24 -13.52
N TYR A 141 -3.20 -1.22 -13.42
CA TYR A 141 -2.17 -1.23 -12.38
C TYR A 141 -1.02 -0.28 -12.73
N VAL A 142 -0.65 -0.22 -14.01
CA VAL A 142 0.30 0.79 -14.53
C VAL A 142 -0.23 2.20 -14.25
N GLN A 143 -1.49 2.47 -14.58
CA GLN A 143 -2.13 3.77 -14.34
C GLN A 143 -2.16 4.11 -12.85
N PHE A 144 -2.53 3.16 -11.99
CA PHE A 144 -2.52 3.39 -10.54
C PHE A 144 -1.12 3.74 -10.02
N HIS A 145 -0.07 3.05 -10.49
CA HIS A 145 1.31 3.40 -10.15
C HIS A 145 1.69 4.79 -10.65
N ASP A 146 1.35 5.10 -11.89
CA ASP A 146 1.77 6.32 -12.58
C ASP A 146 1.02 7.56 -12.08
N GLU A 147 -0.24 7.43 -11.65
CA GLU A 147 -1.08 8.60 -11.37
C GLU A 147 -1.47 8.73 -9.89
N CYS A 148 -1.55 7.63 -9.15
CA CYS A 148 -2.11 7.64 -7.79
C CYS A 148 -1.11 7.23 -6.71
N TRP A 149 -0.33 6.16 -6.93
CA TRP A 149 0.46 5.56 -5.87
C TRP A 149 1.64 6.45 -5.47
N GLY A 150 1.75 6.72 -4.17
CA GLY A 150 2.76 7.64 -3.62
C GLY A 150 2.41 9.12 -3.78
N VAL A 151 1.28 9.48 -4.40
CA VAL A 151 0.82 10.87 -4.46
C VAL A 151 0.13 11.23 -3.14
N PRO A 152 0.50 12.33 -2.46
CA PRO A 152 -0.14 12.74 -1.21
C PRO A 152 -1.65 12.97 -1.37
N VAL A 153 -2.45 12.25 -0.59
CA VAL A 153 -3.92 12.38 -0.56
C VAL A 153 -4.37 13.04 0.75
N TYR A 154 -5.19 14.07 0.66
CA TYR A 154 -5.66 14.84 1.83
C TYR A 154 -7.18 14.79 2.06
N ASP A 155 -7.95 14.28 1.11
CA ASP A 155 -9.40 14.18 1.21
C ASP A 155 -9.83 12.96 2.06
N ASP A 156 -10.78 13.17 2.98
CA ASP A 156 -11.23 12.14 3.93
C ASP A 156 -11.89 10.94 3.21
N ASN A 157 -12.68 11.18 2.17
CA ASN A 157 -13.37 10.13 1.42
C ASN A 157 -12.35 9.31 0.61
N GLN A 158 -11.40 9.97 -0.05
CA GLN A 158 -10.32 9.28 -0.78
C GLN A 158 -9.41 8.46 0.14
N LEU A 159 -9.08 8.98 1.33
CA LEU A 159 -8.32 8.22 2.32
C LEU A 159 -9.12 7.03 2.85
N PHE A 160 -10.43 7.17 3.05
CA PHE A 160 -11.28 6.05 3.43
C PHE A 160 -11.36 4.99 2.32
N GLU A 161 -11.53 5.42 1.07
CA GLU A 161 -11.47 4.54 -0.10
C GLU A 161 -10.14 3.76 -0.11
N LEU A 162 -9.01 4.45 -0.08
CA LEU A 162 -7.69 3.81 -0.11
C LEU A 162 -7.48 2.83 1.05
N LEU A 163 -7.87 3.19 2.27
CA LEU A 163 -7.76 2.29 3.42
C LEU A 163 -8.60 1.02 3.21
N SER A 164 -9.81 1.17 2.67
CA SER A 164 -10.71 0.07 2.39
C SER A 164 -10.16 -0.85 1.29
N LEU A 165 -9.64 -0.28 0.20
CA LEU A 165 -8.99 -1.03 -0.88
C LEU A 165 -7.74 -1.76 -0.40
N CYS A 166 -6.92 -1.13 0.44
CA CYS A 166 -5.78 -1.81 1.08
C CYS A 166 -6.23 -2.97 1.98
N GLY A 167 -7.37 -2.84 2.66
CA GLY A 167 -7.97 -3.94 3.44
C GLY A 167 -8.33 -5.16 2.59
N MET A 168 -8.68 -4.95 1.31
CA MET A 168 -9.00 -6.02 0.35
C MET A 168 -7.77 -6.76 -0.17
N LEU A 169 -6.55 -6.28 0.09
CA LEU A 169 -5.30 -6.99 -0.26
C LEU A 169 -5.15 -8.35 0.44
N MET A 170 -5.99 -8.60 1.45
CA MET A 170 -6.09 -9.90 2.11
C MET A 170 -6.72 -10.97 1.20
N ASP A 171 -7.55 -10.55 0.26
CA ASP A 171 -8.34 -11.44 -0.59
C ASP A 171 -7.90 -11.36 -2.06
N TYR A 172 -7.35 -10.23 -2.50
CA TYR A 172 -7.06 -9.92 -3.90
C TYR A 172 -5.71 -9.20 -4.07
N ASN A 173 -5.16 -9.25 -5.28
CA ASN A 173 -4.05 -8.36 -5.64
C ASN A 173 -4.55 -6.99 -6.13
N TRP A 174 -3.64 -6.00 -6.25
CA TRP A 174 -3.97 -4.66 -6.70
C TRP A 174 -4.69 -4.61 -8.04
N THR A 175 -4.27 -5.41 -9.02
CA THR A 175 -4.93 -5.45 -10.34
C THR A 175 -6.40 -5.83 -10.22
N GLU A 176 -6.71 -6.88 -9.45
CA GLU A 176 -8.09 -7.35 -9.25
C GLU A 176 -8.94 -6.34 -8.49
N ILE A 177 -8.34 -5.61 -7.55
CA ILE A 177 -9.02 -4.54 -6.79
C ILE A 177 -9.30 -3.36 -7.72
N LEU A 178 -8.31 -2.93 -8.50
CA LEU A 178 -8.41 -1.77 -9.38
C LEU A 178 -9.41 -1.99 -10.53
N LYS A 179 -9.49 -3.22 -11.07
CA LYS A 179 -10.50 -3.58 -12.08
C LYS A 179 -11.94 -3.45 -11.56
N ARG A 180 -12.15 -3.57 -10.25
CA ARG A 180 -13.47 -3.48 -9.59
C ARG A 180 -13.66 -2.18 -8.81
N LYS A 181 -12.72 -1.24 -8.91
CA LYS A 181 -12.71 0.00 -8.12
C LYS A 181 -14.02 0.77 -8.24
N ASP A 182 -14.55 0.93 -9.45
CA ASP A 182 -15.79 1.66 -9.68
C ASP A 182 -17.03 0.92 -9.14
N LEU A 183 -17.04 -0.42 -9.20
CA LEU A 183 -18.08 -1.23 -8.55
C LEU A 183 -18.05 -1.06 -7.03
N PHE A 184 -16.86 -1.01 -6.43
CA PHE A 184 -16.73 -0.75 -4.99
C PHE A 184 -17.21 0.66 -4.63
N ARG A 185 -16.90 1.66 -5.46
CA ARG A 185 -17.40 3.03 -5.26
C ARG A 185 -18.91 3.09 -5.32
N GLU A 186 -19.54 2.42 -6.28
CA GLU A 186 -21.01 2.35 -6.34
C GLU A 186 -21.57 1.66 -5.09
N ALA A 187 -21.04 0.49 -4.73
CA ALA A 187 -21.50 -0.29 -3.59
C ALA A 187 -21.37 0.44 -2.25
N PHE A 188 -20.33 1.27 -2.09
CA PHE A 188 -20.05 2.02 -0.86
C PHE A 188 -20.34 3.51 -1.02
N ALA A 189 -21.25 3.90 -1.92
CA ALA A 189 -21.71 5.28 -2.09
C ALA A 189 -20.57 6.32 -2.16
N GLY A 190 -19.57 6.06 -3.02
CA GLY A 190 -18.40 6.91 -3.20
C GLY A 190 -17.43 6.92 -2.02
N PHE A 191 -17.54 5.96 -1.09
CA PHE A 191 -16.83 5.95 0.18
C PHE A 191 -17.06 7.23 0.99
N GLU A 192 -18.29 7.73 1.00
CA GLU A 192 -18.72 8.80 1.91
C GLU A 192 -18.94 8.22 3.33
N PRO A 193 -18.11 8.55 4.35
CA PRO A 193 -18.22 7.93 5.66
C PRO A 193 -19.60 8.14 6.31
N ASN A 194 -20.25 9.28 6.06
CA ASN A 194 -21.58 9.59 6.58
C ASN A 194 -22.69 8.70 6.03
N ILE A 195 -22.54 8.20 4.79
CA ILE A 195 -23.50 7.31 4.14
C ILE A 195 -23.17 5.87 4.54
N VAL A 196 -21.90 5.47 4.36
CA VAL A 196 -21.45 4.09 4.63
C VAL A 196 -21.65 3.70 6.09
N ALA A 197 -21.44 4.62 7.05
CA ALA A 197 -21.65 4.32 8.47
C ALA A 197 -23.11 4.02 8.85
N LYS A 198 -24.08 4.39 7.99
CA LYS A 198 -25.51 4.16 8.19
C LYS A 198 -25.99 2.85 7.55
N MET A 199 -25.16 2.19 6.74
CA MET A 199 -25.51 0.93 6.10
C MET A 199 -25.84 -0.12 7.16
N GLY A 200 -27.02 -0.72 7.02
CA GLY A 200 -27.56 -1.74 7.90
C GLY A 200 -27.25 -3.16 7.44
N GLU A 201 -27.85 -4.13 8.11
CA GLU A 201 -27.65 -5.55 7.80
C GLU A 201 -28.11 -5.90 6.38
N ASN A 202 -29.22 -5.32 5.91
CA ASN A 202 -29.74 -5.57 4.57
C ASN A 202 -28.76 -5.10 3.49
N ASP A 203 -28.20 -3.89 3.64
CA ASP A 203 -27.22 -3.33 2.69
C ASP A 203 -25.95 -4.19 2.66
N ILE A 204 -25.49 -4.65 3.84
CA ILE A 204 -24.32 -5.52 3.96
C ILE A 204 -24.54 -6.84 3.21
N MET A 205 -25.70 -7.47 3.41
CA MET A 205 -26.04 -8.74 2.77
C MET A 205 -26.24 -8.59 1.27
N GLU A 206 -26.82 -7.48 0.81
CA GLU A 206 -26.98 -7.16 -0.61
C GLU A 206 -25.62 -7.03 -1.31
N ILE A 207 -24.71 -6.20 -0.76
CA ILE A 207 -23.36 -6.02 -1.29
C ILE A 207 -22.60 -7.36 -1.29
N ALA A 208 -22.68 -8.12 -0.19
CA ALA A 208 -21.98 -9.41 -0.06
C ALA A 208 -22.50 -10.49 -1.03
N SER A 209 -23.78 -10.40 -1.42
CA SER A 209 -24.40 -11.34 -2.37
C SER A 209 -24.15 -10.96 -3.83
N ASN A 210 -23.63 -9.75 -4.09
CA ASN A 210 -23.35 -9.29 -5.44
C ASN A 210 -22.12 -10.01 -6.03
N LYS A 211 -22.37 -10.81 -7.07
CA LYS A 211 -21.36 -11.63 -7.76
C LYS A 211 -20.34 -10.82 -8.55
N ASP A 212 -20.63 -9.58 -8.92
CA ASP A 212 -19.68 -8.73 -9.65
C ASP A 212 -18.68 -8.07 -8.70
N ILE A 213 -19.13 -7.77 -7.48
CA ILE A 213 -18.27 -7.25 -6.40
C ILE A 213 -17.37 -8.37 -5.85
N MET A 214 -17.94 -9.58 -5.67
CA MET A 214 -17.30 -10.76 -5.08
C MET A 214 -16.71 -10.54 -3.69
N LEU A 215 -17.20 -9.58 -2.90
CA LEU A 215 -16.60 -9.25 -1.61
C LEU A 215 -17.25 -10.05 -0.47
N ALA A 216 -16.43 -10.72 0.35
CA ALA A 216 -16.95 -11.48 1.48
C ALA A 216 -17.69 -10.58 2.50
N GLU A 217 -18.79 -11.07 3.07
CA GLU A 217 -19.64 -10.32 4.02
C GLU A 217 -18.84 -9.67 5.15
N SER A 218 -17.89 -10.41 5.73
CA SER A 218 -17.02 -9.89 6.79
C SER A 218 -16.18 -8.66 6.39
N ARG A 219 -15.88 -8.49 5.09
CA ARG A 219 -15.13 -7.34 4.55
C ARG A 219 -16.08 -6.16 4.38
N VAL A 220 -17.26 -6.39 3.81
CA VAL A 220 -18.33 -5.38 3.73
C VAL A 220 -18.63 -4.80 5.11
N ARG A 221 -18.86 -5.68 6.10
CA ARG A 221 -19.08 -5.27 7.49
C ARG A 221 -17.90 -4.50 8.07
N SER A 222 -16.67 -4.90 7.76
CA SER A 222 -15.47 -4.18 8.23
C SER A 222 -15.37 -2.78 7.66
N ILE A 223 -15.73 -2.58 6.39
CA ILE A 223 -15.76 -1.25 5.75
C ILE A 223 -16.82 -0.36 6.40
N VAL A 224 -18.02 -0.90 6.66
CA VAL A 224 -19.09 -0.19 7.39
C VAL A 224 -18.67 0.21 8.81
N GLU A 225 -18.04 -0.70 9.56
CA GLU A 225 -17.53 -0.38 10.90
C GLU A 225 -16.38 0.64 10.86
N ASN A 226 -15.51 0.58 9.84
CA ASN A 226 -14.45 1.57 9.65
C ASN A 226 -15.02 2.96 9.37
N ALA A 227 -16.09 3.09 8.57
CA ALA A 227 -16.77 4.37 8.36
C ALA A 227 -17.28 4.97 9.68
N LYS A 228 -17.86 4.15 10.57
CA LYS A 228 -18.29 4.59 11.90
C LYS A 228 -17.10 5.09 12.75
N CYS A 229 -15.95 4.43 12.64
CA CYS A 229 -14.73 4.84 13.34
C CYS A 229 -14.16 6.14 12.79
N ILE A 230 -14.20 6.34 11.47
CA ILE A 230 -13.81 7.59 10.80
C ILE A 230 -14.65 8.77 11.31
N LEU A 231 -15.97 8.61 11.41
CA LEU A 231 -16.83 9.68 11.95
C LEU A 231 -16.49 10.04 13.41
N LYS A 232 -16.13 9.04 14.23
CA LYS A 232 -15.67 9.28 15.61
C LYS A 232 -14.35 10.03 15.64
N ILE A 233 -13.40 9.65 14.78
CA ILE A 233 -12.11 10.35 14.64
C ILE A 233 -12.34 11.78 14.16
N ALA A 234 -13.15 12.01 13.14
CA ALA A 234 -13.47 13.35 12.66
C ALA A 234 -14.06 14.23 13.77
N LYS A 235 -14.92 13.68 14.62
CA LYS A 235 -15.46 14.40 15.79
C LYS A 235 -14.39 14.77 16.82
N ALA A 236 -13.40 13.92 17.05
CA ALA A 236 -12.37 14.11 18.09
C ALA A 236 -11.13 14.89 17.61
N HIS A 237 -10.78 14.75 16.33
CA HIS A 237 -9.54 15.26 15.74
C HIS A 237 -9.79 16.22 14.55
N GLY A 238 -11.06 16.56 14.28
CA GLY A 238 -11.50 17.44 13.20
C GLY A 238 -11.70 16.74 11.85
N SER A 239 -10.79 15.85 11.44
CA SER A 239 -10.88 15.10 10.17
C SER A 239 -10.08 13.80 10.23
N PHE A 240 -10.42 12.84 9.37
CA PHE A 240 -9.64 11.60 9.25
C PHE A 240 -8.26 11.85 8.66
N SER A 241 -8.18 12.71 7.65
CA SER A 241 -6.95 13.22 7.06
C SER A 241 -6.04 13.87 8.09
N GLY A 242 -6.58 14.79 8.90
CA GLY A 242 -5.82 15.44 9.97
C GLY A 242 -5.24 14.46 10.99
N TYR A 243 -6.00 13.42 11.33
CA TYR A 243 -5.55 12.36 12.22
C TYR A 243 -4.46 11.46 11.60
N MET A 244 -4.66 11.00 10.37
CA MET A 244 -3.69 10.13 9.69
C MET A 244 -2.38 10.87 9.37
N TRP A 245 -2.48 12.08 8.82
CA TRP A 245 -1.31 12.92 8.54
C TRP A 245 -0.62 13.40 9.83
N GLY A 246 -1.38 13.66 10.90
CA GLY A 246 -0.81 13.96 12.21
C GLY A 246 0.06 12.83 12.75
N SER A 247 -0.28 11.58 12.45
CA SER A 247 0.52 10.40 12.85
C SER A 247 1.92 10.36 12.20
N VAL A 248 2.08 11.02 11.04
CA VAL A 248 3.36 11.22 10.35
C VAL A 248 3.89 12.65 10.50
N ASN A 249 3.46 13.39 11.53
CA ASN A 249 3.87 14.78 11.78
C ASN A 249 3.69 15.69 10.55
N TYR A 250 2.67 15.42 9.72
CA TYR A 250 2.38 16.14 8.49
C TYR A 250 3.53 16.17 7.47
N LYS A 251 4.46 15.20 7.56
CA LYS A 251 5.61 15.07 6.68
C LYS A 251 5.72 13.64 6.17
N PRO A 252 5.56 13.41 4.85
CA PRO A 252 5.78 12.08 4.28
C PRO A 252 7.17 11.52 4.62
N THR A 253 7.23 10.21 4.80
CA THR A 253 8.52 9.51 4.91
C THR A 253 9.06 9.25 3.52
N ILE A 254 10.21 9.83 3.16
CA ILE A 254 10.83 9.62 1.85
C ILE A 254 11.86 8.49 1.95
N ASN A 255 11.55 7.34 1.38
CA ASN A 255 12.48 6.22 1.30
C ASN A 255 13.23 6.25 -0.03
N ARG A 256 14.57 6.37 0.03
CA ARG A 256 15.43 6.45 -1.16
C ARG A 256 15.93 5.08 -1.59
N CYS A 257 15.01 4.12 -1.75
CA CYS A 257 15.33 2.75 -2.07
C CYS A 257 15.79 2.61 -3.54
N ARG A 258 16.95 1.98 -3.76
CA ARG A 258 17.43 1.63 -5.11
C ARG A 258 16.94 0.28 -5.60
N HIS A 259 16.58 -0.62 -4.68
CA HIS A 259 16.22 -1.99 -4.99
C HIS A 259 14.89 -2.35 -4.33
N PRO A 260 14.00 -3.10 -5.02
CA PRO A 260 12.70 -3.49 -4.48
C PRO A 260 12.78 -4.20 -3.13
N ARG A 261 13.79 -5.07 -2.95
CA ARG A 261 14.02 -5.82 -1.70
C ARG A 261 14.30 -4.93 -0.48
N ASN A 262 14.63 -3.66 -0.70
CA ASN A 262 14.87 -2.69 0.37
C ASN A 262 13.60 -1.94 0.77
N VAL A 263 12.52 -2.03 -0.02
CA VAL A 263 11.21 -1.48 0.34
C VAL A 263 10.60 -2.39 1.42
N PRO A 264 10.38 -1.89 2.64
CA PRO A 264 9.89 -2.74 3.72
C PRO A 264 8.42 -3.12 3.49
N LEU A 265 7.99 -4.27 4.02
CA LEU A 265 6.56 -4.65 4.01
C LEU A 265 5.77 -3.99 5.16
N ARG A 266 6.47 -3.53 6.21
CA ARG A 266 5.93 -2.81 7.36
C ARG A 266 7.04 -1.99 8.01
N THR A 267 6.67 -0.96 8.74
CA THR A 267 7.61 -0.11 9.49
C THR A 267 7.16 0.05 10.95
N PRO A 268 8.07 0.40 11.88
CA PRO A 268 7.68 0.72 13.26
C PRO A 268 6.60 1.81 13.34
N LYS A 269 6.61 2.78 12.40
CA LYS A 269 5.57 3.80 12.29
C LYS A 269 4.22 3.19 11.91
N ALA A 270 4.18 2.33 10.89
CA ALA A 270 2.95 1.63 10.50
C ALA A 270 2.40 0.72 11.61
N GLU A 271 3.28 0.08 12.40
CA GLU A 271 2.89 -0.71 13.57
C GLU A 271 2.22 0.15 14.65
N ALA A 272 2.78 1.32 14.92
CA ALA A 272 2.19 2.27 15.87
C ALA A 272 0.81 2.75 15.40
N ILE A 273 0.69 3.15 14.13
CA ILE A 273 -0.58 3.59 13.52
C ILE A 273 -1.60 2.45 13.54
N SER A 274 -1.20 1.24 13.13
CA SER A 274 -2.05 0.04 13.16
C SER A 274 -2.60 -0.21 14.56
N LYS A 275 -1.74 -0.19 15.59
CA LYS A 275 -2.16 -0.37 16.98
C LYS A 275 -3.15 0.70 17.42
N ASP A 276 -2.98 1.94 16.97
CA ASP A 276 -3.87 3.03 17.33
C ASP A 276 -5.24 2.93 16.63
N LEU A 277 -5.26 2.66 15.32
CA LEU A 277 -6.49 2.39 14.57
C LEU A 277 -7.28 1.23 15.19
N LEU A 278 -6.61 0.14 15.59
CA LEU A 278 -7.26 -0.98 16.28
C LEU A 278 -7.91 -0.56 17.61
N LYS A 279 -7.28 0.35 18.38
CA LYS A 279 -7.89 0.89 19.62
C LYS A 279 -9.13 1.72 19.33
N HIS A 280 -9.15 2.43 18.19
CA HIS A 280 -10.33 3.17 17.73
C HIS A 280 -11.43 2.29 17.15
N GLY A 281 -11.21 0.98 17.04
CA GLY A 281 -12.19 0.00 16.60
C GLY A 281 -12.14 -0.32 15.10
N PHE A 282 -11.15 0.19 14.39
CA PHE A 282 -10.96 -0.16 12.97
C PHE A 282 -10.67 -1.65 12.81
N ARG A 283 -11.06 -2.19 11.66
CA ARG A 283 -10.89 -3.58 11.23
C ARG A 283 -10.08 -3.62 9.94
N LEU A 284 -9.39 -4.74 9.72
CA LEU A 284 -8.50 -4.94 8.56
C LEU A 284 -7.39 -3.88 8.46
N VAL A 285 -6.86 -3.43 9.61
CA VAL A 285 -5.81 -2.41 9.70
C VAL A 285 -4.53 -2.98 10.33
N GLY A 286 -4.11 -4.18 9.89
CA GLY A 286 -2.85 -4.78 10.33
C GLY A 286 -1.63 -3.97 9.84
N PRO A 287 -0.44 -4.11 10.44
CA PRO A 287 0.71 -3.27 10.11
C PRO A 287 1.13 -3.27 8.63
N VAL A 288 1.00 -4.41 7.94
CA VAL A 288 1.27 -4.52 6.50
C VAL A 288 0.25 -3.72 5.69
N ILE A 289 -1.04 -3.87 6.00
CA ILE A 289 -2.12 -3.13 5.33
C ILE A 289 -1.96 -1.63 5.55
N VAL A 290 -1.68 -1.23 6.79
CA VAL A 290 -1.45 0.19 7.13
C VAL A 290 -0.24 0.73 6.39
N TYR A 291 0.83 -0.04 6.24
CA TYR A 291 1.98 0.41 5.47
C TYR A 291 1.65 0.53 3.97
N SER A 292 0.94 -0.45 3.39
CA SER A 292 0.44 -0.34 2.00
C SER A 292 -0.46 0.88 1.80
N PHE A 293 -1.31 1.21 2.78
CA PHE A 293 -2.11 2.42 2.78
C PHE A 293 -1.24 3.68 2.83
N MET A 294 -0.25 3.73 3.72
CA MET A 294 0.70 4.85 3.81
C MET A 294 1.43 5.08 2.48
N GLN A 295 1.85 4.00 1.81
CA GLN A 295 2.48 4.07 0.49
C GLN A 295 1.49 4.59 -0.57
N ALA A 296 0.29 4.00 -0.64
CA ALA A 296 -0.72 4.38 -1.62
C ALA A 296 -1.18 5.84 -1.47
N ALA A 297 -1.34 6.32 -0.22
CA ALA A 297 -1.79 7.68 0.09
C ALA A 297 -0.66 8.73 0.11
N GLY A 298 0.57 8.36 -0.25
CA GLY A 298 1.71 9.28 -0.27
C GLY A 298 2.22 9.75 1.10
N MET A 299 1.84 9.05 2.18
CA MET A 299 2.45 9.25 3.51
C MET A 299 3.83 8.61 3.61
N SER A 300 4.11 7.63 2.76
CA SER A 300 5.44 7.07 2.51
C SER A 300 5.72 7.10 1.02
N ILE A 301 6.83 7.72 0.61
CA ILE A 301 7.27 7.75 -0.79
C ILE A 301 8.27 6.63 -0.98
N ASP A 302 7.78 5.53 -1.55
CA ASP A 302 8.53 4.29 -1.73
C ASP A 302 8.78 3.95 -3.20
N HIS A 303 8.51 4.89 -4.11
CA HIS A 303 9.00 4.79 -5.48
C HIS A 303 10.52 4.58 -5.44
N LEU A 304 11.03 3.68 -6.28
CA LEU A 304 12.46 3.48 -6.39
C LEU A 304 13.10 4.73 -6.98
N VAL A 305 14.34 5.04 -6.58
CA VAL A 305 14.99 6.30 -6.99
C VAL A 305 15.17 6.45 -8.51
N ASP A 306 15.14 5.35 -9.25
CA ASP A 306 15.22 5.32 -10.72
C ASP A 306 13.85 5.31 -11.41
N CYS A 307 12.76 5.28 -10.64
CA CYS A 307 11.42 5.44 -11.17
C CYS A 307 11.14 6.91 -11.54
N PHE A 308 10.52 7.14 -12.70
CA PHE A 308 10.18 8.47 -13.18
C PHE A 308 9.28 9.27 -12.22
N ARG A 309 8.46 8.58 -11.42
CA ARG A 309 7.57 9.18 -10.40
C ARG A 309 8.28 9.56 -9.11
N PHE A 310 9.49 9.07 -8.85
CA PHE A 310 10.16 9.31 -7.57
C PHE A 310 10.34 10.80 -7.28
N SER A 311 11.00 11.53 -8.18
CA SER A 311 11.24 12.96 -8.00
C SER A 311 9.95 13.77 -7.93
N GLU A 312 8.94 13.41 -8.73
CA GLU A 312 7.65 14.08 -8.73
C GLU A 312 6.92 13.89 -7.39
N CYS A 313 6.80 12.66 -6.90
CA CYS A 313 6.15 12.38 -5.63
C CYS A 313 6.90 13.00 -4.44
N VAL A 314 8.25 13.05 -4.48
CA VAL A 314 9.05 13.78 -3.49
C VAL A 314 8.73 15.28 -3.51
N ASN A 315 8.68 15.90 -4.69
CA ASN A 315 8.36 17.32 -4.81
C ASN A 315 6.93 17.63 -4.32
N LEU A 316 5.97 16.73 -4.55
CA LEU A 316 4.61 16.87 -4.03
C LEU A 316 4.58 16.72 -2.50
N ALA A 317 5.38 15.79 -1.96
CA ALA A 317 5.50 15.52 -0.53
C ALA A 317 6.16 16.65 0.26
N GLU A 318 7.06 17.42 -0.36
CA GLU A 318 7.73 18.56 0.27
C GLU A 318 6.85 19.82 0.34
N ARG A 319 5.71 19.84 -0.35
CA ARG A 319 4.75 20.95 -0.25
C ARG A 319 4.13 20.99 1.16
N PRO A 320 3.88 22.18 1.73
CA PRO A 320 3.31 22.24 3.06
C PRO A 320 1.88 21.69 3.07
N TRP A 321 1.56 20.96 4.13
CA TRP A 321 0.26 20.33 4.35
C TRP A 321 -0.89 21.36 4.24
N ARG A 322 -1.92 21.04 3.45
CA ARG A 322 -3.08 21.89 3.07
C ARG A 322 -2.85 23.01 2.04
N HIS A 323 -1.74 23.04 1.30
CA HIS A 323 -1.65 23.88 0.09
C HIS A 323 -2.08 23.16 -1.21
N VAL A 324 -2.91 22.12 -1.08
CA VAL A 324 -3.57 21.44 -2.21
C VAL A 324 -5.01 21.19 -1.82
#